data_AF-A7RLM7-F1
#
_entry.id   AF-A7RLM7-F1
#
_cell.length_a   1.000
_cell.length_b   1.000
_cell.length_c   1.000
_cell.angle_alpha   90.00
_cell.angle_beta   90.00
_cell.angle_gamma   90.00
#
_symmetry.space_group_name_H-M   'P 1'
#
loop_
_entity.id
_entity.type
_entity.pdbx_description
1 polymer ?
#
loop_
_entity_poly.entity_id
_entity_poly.type
_entity_poly.pdbx_seq_one_letter_code
_entity_poly.pdbx_strand_id
1 'polypeptide(L)'
;MEVDCDVDQDLMAKFSSLGTTDREVLIMELQKLLDFQLNQSGCAFFLDMANWNLQAAIGAFYDFNCSNDKLPSMSFVRDVTIGEGESVPPNTAFVKTWRLQNTGTEKWPNGVFLKFTGGDQLGPVSSVTVQPLDPGECVDVSVNMFAPDRTGMFQGQWRMCTPTGSSYFGDVIWVILSVDVGGLLGVTQQLSHLGEEFGS
;
A
#
# COMPACT_ATOMS: atom_id res chain seq x y z
N MET A 1 -4.64 32.55 -41.40
CA MET A 1 -5.66 33.01 -40.45
C MET A 1 -5.01 32.89 -39.09
N GLU A 2 -4.23 33.92 -38.76
CA GLU A 2 -3.47 34.07 -37.52
C GLU A 2 -4.39 34.76 -36.53
N VAL A 3 -4.85 34.04 -35.50
CA VAL A 3 -5.47 34.62 -34.31
C VAL A 3 -5.19 33.64 -33.16
N ASP A 4 -4.85 34.18 -31.98
CA ASP A 4 -4.69 33.52 -30.67
C ASP A 4 -3.29 33.15 -30.17
N CYS A 5 -2.28 34.02 -30.40
CA CYS A 5 -1.08 34.05 -29.53
C CYS A 5 -0.88 35.41 -28.82
N ASP A 6 -1.34 36.52 -29.41
CA ASP A 6 -1.17 37.86 -28.81
C ASP A 6 -2.12 38.14 -27.64
N VAL A 7 -3.27 37.47 -27.58
CA VAL A 7 -4.26 37.67 -26.50
C VAL A 7 -3.76 37.10 -25.17
N ASP A 8 -3.03 35.98 -25.21
CA ASP A 8 -2.44 35.34 -24.03
C ASP A 8 -1.30 36.17 -23.44
N GLN A 9 -0.51 36.84 -24.30
CA GLN A 9 0.61 37.65 -23.85
C GLN A 9 0.16 39.03 -23.31
N ASP A 10 -0.91 39.61 -23.87
CA ASP A 10 -1.56 40.82 -23.33
C ASP A 10 -2.34 40.52 -22.04
N LEU A 11 -2.96 39.33 -21.90
CA LEU A 11 -3.52 38.87 -20.62
C LEU A 11 -2.44 38.60 -19.58
N MET A 12 -1.34 37.92 -19.93
CA MET A 12 -0.21 37.68 -19.03
C MET A 12 0.46 38.99 -18.59
N ALA A 13 0.52 40.00 -19.47
CA ALA A 13 1.01 41.34 -19.13
C ALA A 13 0.01 42.13 -18.26
N LYS A 14 -1.30 41.92 -18.43
CA LYS A 14 -2.34 42.48 -17.56
C LYS A 14 -2.37 41.83 -16.18
N PHE A 15 -2.02 40.54 -16.07
CA PHE A 15 -1.84 39.87 -14.79
C PHE A 15 -0.51 40.21 -14.11
N SER A 16 0.54 40.55 -14.88
CA SER A 16 1.81 41.01 -14.30
C SER A 16 1.78 42.46 -13.80
N SER A 17 0.75 43.23 -14.16
CA SER A 17 0.53 44.63 -13.73
C SER A 17 -0.55 44.80 -12.65
N LEU A 18 -1.14 43.70 -12.16
CA LEU A 18 -1.86 43.66 -10.88
C LEU A 18 -0.87 43.37 -9.75
N GLY A 19 -0.02 44.35 -9.47
CA GLY A 19 0.74 44.42 -8.23
C GLY A 19 -0.21 44.55 -7.04
N THR A 20 -0.70 43.42 -6.53
CA THR A 20 -1.05 43.35 -5.11
C THR A 20 0.19 42.83 -4.39
N THR A 21 1.13 43.74 -4.13
CA THR A 21 2.21 43.53 -3.16
C THR A 21 1.61 43.50 -1.77
N ASP A 22 0.76 42.51 -1.51
CA ASP A 22 0.34 42.19 -0.18
C ASP A 22 0.72 40.74 0.08
N ARG A 23 1.86 40.61 0.76
CA ARG A 23 2.42 39.33 1.17
C ARG A 23 1.38 38.50 1.94
N GLU A 24 0.48 39.17 2.67
CA GLU A 24 -0.60 38.51 3.40
C GLU A 24 -1.62 37.88 2.46
N VAL A 25 -1.96 38.53 1.34
CA VAL A 25 -2.89 37.98 0.34
C VAL A 25 -2.30 36.74 -0.34
N LEU A 26 -1.02 36.76 -0.70
CA LEU A 26 -0.36 35.59 -1.29
C LEU A 26 -0.29 34.41 -0.31
N ILE A 27 -0.03 34.69 0.97
CA ILE A 27 -0.05 33.67 2.01
C ILE A 27 -1.46 33.09 2.19
N MET A 28 -2.50 33.94 2.21
CA MET A 28 -3.89 33.51 2.33
C MET A 28 -4.35 32.68 1.11
N GLU A 29 -3.99 33.10 -0.10
CA GLU A 29 -4.32 32.36 -1.34
C GLU A 29 -3.58 31.01 -1.38
N LEU A 30 -2.29 30.97 -1.05
CA LEU A 30 -1.56 29.70 -0.94
C LEU A 30 -2.22 28.79 0.10
N GLN A 31 -2.55 29.33 1.28
CA GLN A 31 -3.19 28.55 2.34
C GLN A 31 -4.56 28.01 1.92
N LYS A 32 -5.34 28.79 1.17
CA LYS A 32 -6.64 28.41 0.63
C LYS A 32 -6.52 27.35 -0.46
N LEU A 33 -5.56 27.48 -1.36
CA LEU A 33 -5.31 26.52 -2.44
C LEU A 33 -4.78 25.18 -1.92
N LEU A 34 -4.11 25.19 -0.77
CA LEU A 34 -3.61 24.00 -0.10
C LEU A 34 -4.57 23.46 0.97
N ASP A 35 -5.86 23.83 0.94
CA ASP A 35 -6.88 23.38 1.92
C ASP A 35 -6.42 23.50 3.38
N PHE A 36 -5.72 24.59 3.72
CA PHE A 36 -5.18 24.89 5.05
C PHE A 36 -4.22 23.83 5.62
N GLN A 37 -3.60 23.01 4.76
CA GLN A 37 -2.59 22.03 5.18
C GLN A 37 -1.35 22.69 5.81
N LEU A 38 -1.06 23.94 5.42
CA LEU A 38 0.03 24.74 5.98
C LEU A 38 -0.50 25.89 6.83
N ASN A 39 0.24 26.18 7.91
CA ASN A 39 0.04 27.40 8.68
C ASN A 39 0.66 28.61 7.96
N GLN A 40 0.31 29.82 8.42
CA GLN A 40 0.72 31.08 7.79
C GLN A 40 2.25 31.20 7.66
N SER A 41 3.00 30.71 8.64
CA SER A 41 4.47 30.69 8.63
C SER A 41 5.05 29.71 7.60
N GLY A 42 4.42 28.55 7.41
CA GLY A 42 4.79 27.57 6.40
C GLY A 42 4.53 28.08 4.99
N CYS A 43 3.35 28.66 4.75
CA CYS A 43 3.04 29.31 3.48
C CYS A 43 4.02 30.45 3.15
N ALA A 44 4.35 31.29 4.14
CA ALA A 44 5.34 32.36 3.97
C ALA A 44 6.73 31.81 3.62
N PHE A 45 7.15 30.70 4.22
CA PHE A 45 8.42 30.04 3.92
C PHE A 45 8.51 29.55 2.46
N PHE A 46 7.48 28.85 1.98
CA PHE A 46 7.45 28.38 0.59
C PHE A 46 7.36 29.52 -0.42
N LEU A 47 6.59 30.57 -0.09
CA LEU A 47 6.55 31.79 -0.90
C LEU A 47 7.91 32.49 -0.92
N ASP A 48 8.61 32.60 0.21
CA ASP A 48 9.94 33.21 0.26
C ASP A 48 10.95 32.42 -0.60
N MET A 49 10.95 31.08 -0.47
CA MET A 49 11.78 30.19 -1.30
C MET A 49 11.46 30.29 -2.79
N ALA A 50 10.18 30.54 -3.14
CA ALA A 50 9.70 30.68 -4.51
C ALA A 50 9.75 32.12 -5.04
N ASN A 51 10.48 33.03 -4.37
CA ASN A 51 10.57 34.45 -4.72
C ASN A 51 9.18 35.13 -4.86
N TRP A 52 8.29 34.81 -3.92
CA TRP A 52 6.90 35.28 -3.82
C TRP A 52 6.03 34.97 -5.05
N ASN A 53 6.41 33.96 -5.82
CA ASN A 53 5.59 33.44 -6.91
C ASN A 53 4.69 32.32 -6.40
N LEU A 54 3.37 32.55 -6.45
CA LEU A 54 2.37 31.61 -5.95
C LEU A 54 2.43 30.25 -6.67
N GLN A 55 2.55 30.26 -8.00
CA GLN A 55 2.62 29.04 -8.82
C GLN A 55 3.85 28.19 -8.45
N ALA A 56 4.99 28.84 -8.29
CA ALA A 56 6.24 28.16 -7.91
C ALA A 56 6.22 27.69 -6.45
N ALA A 57 5.55 28.41 -5.54
CA ALA A 57 5.38 27.98 -4.15
C ALA A 57 4.47 26.75 -4.04
N ILE A 58 3.40 26.68 -4.85
CA ILE A 58 2.54 25.50 -4.97
C ILE A 58 3.35 24.32 -5.51
N GLY A 59 4.13 24.53 -6.57
CA GLY A 59 5.02 23.50 -7.12
C GLY A 59 6.02 22.98 -6.07
N ALA A 60 6.73 23.89 -5.39
CA ALA A 60 7.67 23.55 -4.33
C ALA A 60 7.01 22.82 -3.16
N PHE A 61 5.78 23.20 -2.79
CA PHE A 61 5.01 22.50 -1.78
C PHE A 61 4.66 21.08 -2.22
N TYR A 62 4.16 20.89 -3.44
CA TYR A 62 3.85 19.55 -3.95
C TYR A 62 5.11 18.70 -4.18
N ASP A 63 6.22 19.27 -4.62
CA ASP A 63 7.50 18.57 -4.74
C ASP A 63 8.05 18.14 -3.37
N PHE A 64 7.94 19.03 -2.37
CA PHE A 64 8.33 18.75 -0.99
C PHE A 64 7.40 17.72 -0.33
N ASN A 65 6.09 17.82 -0.54
CA ASN A 65 5.13 16.87 -0.01
C ASN A 65 5.15 15.53 -0.74
N CYS A 66 5.44 15.49 -2.04
CA CYS A 66 5.69 14.25 -2.79
C CYS A 66 6.90 13.50 -2.19
N SER A 67 7.83 14.22 -1.57
CA SER A 67 8.95 13.65 -0.81
C SER A 67 8.56 13.13 0.59
N ASN A 68 7.49 13.67 1.19
CA ASN A 68 6.93 13.22 2.48
C ASN A 68 5.91 12.06 2.34
N ASP A 69 5.33 11.87 1.15
CA ASP A 69 4.50 10.72 0.79
C ASP A 69 5.33 9.57 0.18
N LYS A 70 6.52 9.31 0.72
CA LYS A 70 7.27 8.13 0.32
C LYS A 70 6.54 6.89 0.84
N LEU A 71 5.86 6.18 -0.06
CA LEU A 71 5.18 4.94 0.29
C LEU A 71 6.18 3.97 0.96
N PRO A 72 5.74 3.24 2.01
CA PRO A 72 6.57 2.22 2.63
C PRO A 72 7.00 1.17 1.59
N SER A 73 8.08 0.45 1.86
CA SER A 73 8.53 -0.63 0.97
C SER A 73 8.42 -1.97 1.68
N MET A 74 7.89 -2.97 0.99
CA MET A 74 7.75 -4.34 1.47
C MET A 74 8.19 -5.28 0.37
N SER A 75 8.99 -6.28 0.74
CA SER A 75 9.34 -7.37 -0.16
C SER A 75 8.95 -8.73 0.42
N PHE A 76 8.56 -9.61 -0.49
CA PHE A 76 8.29 -11.01 -0.17
C PHE A 76 9.61 -11.76 0.03
N VAL A 77 9.74 -12.47 1.15
CA VAL A 77 10.93 -13.27 1.44
C VAL A 77 10.70 -14.72 1.02
N ARG A 78 9.63 -15.34 1.52
CA ARG A 78 9.25 -16.73 1.21
C ARG A 78 7.87 -17.09 1.78
N ASP A 79 7.31 -18.16 1.26
CA ASP A 79 6.23 -18.87 1.92
C ASP A 79 6.76 -19.59 3.17
N VAL A 80 6.02 -19.46 4.27
CA VAL A 80 6.29 -20.18 5.52
C VAL A 80 5.43 -21.45 5.60
N THR A 81 4.20 -21.38 5.10
CA THR A 81 3.30 -22.53 4.94
C THR A 81 2.66 -22.51 3.55
N ILE A 82 2.29 -23.69 3.03
CA ILE A 82 1.62 -23.85 1.73
C ILE A 82 2.47 -23.27 0.60
N GLY A 83 3.65 -23.83 0.42
CA GLY A 83 4.57 -23.45 -0.65
C GLY A 83 4.23 -24.09 -1.99
N GLU A 84 5.10 -23.89 -2.99
CA GLU A 84 4.97 -24.54 -4.29
C GLU A 84 4.98 -26.08 -4.13
N GLY A 85 3.97 -26.74 -4.70
CA GLY A 85 3.85 -28.20 -4.72
C GLY A 85 3.08 -28.82 -3.54
N GLU A 86 2.65 -28.03 -2.54
CA GLU A 86 1.79 -28.55 -1.49
C GLU A 86 0.32 -28.60 -1.95
N SER A 87 -0.34 -29.73 -1.67
CA SER A 87 -1.76 -29.94 -1.98
C SER A 87 -2.58 -30.14 -0.72
N VAL A 88 -3.80 -29.63 -0.76
CA VAL A 88 -4.73 -29.60 0.38
C VAL A 88 -6.03 -30.31 -0.03
N PRO A 89 -6.61 -31.18 0.81
CA PRO A 89 -7.89 -31.80 0.49
C PRO A 89 -9.03 -30.79 0.40
N PRO A 90 -10.08 -31.08 -0.38
CA PRO A 90 -11.27 -30.24 -0.42
C PRO A 90 -11.88 -29.99 0.96
N ASN A 91 -12.53 -28.84 1.15
CA ASN A 91 -13.20 -28.44 2.40
C ASN A 91 -12.29 -28.43 3.66
N THR A 92 -10.98 -28.29 3.47
CA THR A 92 -10.01 -28.31 4.57
C THR A 92 -9.64 -26.88 4.98
N ALA A 93 -9.69 -26.59 6.27
CA ALA A 93 -9.15 -25.35 6.82
C ALA A 93 -7.61 -25.42 6.85
N PHE A 94 -6.95 -24.34 6.46
CA PHE A 94 -5.49 -24.24 6.52
C PHE A 94 -5.04 -22.82 6.85
N VAL A 95 -3.82 -22.67 7.34
CA VAL A 95 -3.22 -21.37 7.62
C VAL A 95 -2.16 -21.07 6.57
N LYS A 96 -2.34 -19.99 5.83
CA LYS A 96 -1.34 -19.47 4.89
C LYS A 96 -0.48 -18.44 5.60
N THR A 97 0.83 -18.65 5.59
CA THR A 97 1.80 -17.78 6.25
C THR A 97 2.86 -17.34 5.26
N TRP A 98 3.07 -16.02 5.15
CA TRP A 98 4.14 -15.42 4.34
C TRP A 98 5.15 -14.74 5.25
N ARG A 99 6.43 -14.86 4.91
CA ARG A 99 7.48 -14.04 5.51
C ARG A 99 7.71 -12.80 4.65
N LEU A 100 7.51 -11.63 5.26
CA LEU A 100 7.64 -10.33 4.62
C LEU A 100 8.79 -9.55 5.27
N GLN A 101 9.42 -8.65 4.52
CA GLN A 101 10.49 -7.78 5.02
C GLN A 101 10.19 -6.31 4.70
N ASN A 102 10.52 -5.41 5.62
CA ASN A 102 10.62 -3.98 5.31
C ASN A 102 11.95 -3.71 4.59
N THR A 103 11.88 -3.51 3.27
CA THR A 103 13.04 -3.17 2.42
C THR A 103 13.21 -1.67 2.22
N GLY A 104 12.41 -0.87 2.94
CA GLY A 104 12.46 0.58 2.92
C GLY A 104 13.57 1.16 3.80
N THR A 105 13.66 2.48 3.78
CA THR A 105 14.61 3.25 4.60
C THR A 105 14.01 3.72 5.93
N GLU A 106 12.70 3.56 6.11
CA GLU A 106 11.96 4.05 7.27
C GLU A 106 11.08 2.94 7.85
N LYS A 107 10.74 3.09 9.15
CA LYS A 107 9.80 2.20 9.82
C LYS A 107 8.42 2.29 9.17
N TRP A 108 7.73 1.18 8.99
CA TRP A 108 6.35 1.22 8.52
C TRP A 108 5.45 2.02 9.47
N PRO A 109 4.43 2.73 8.95
CA PRO A 109 3.50 3.47 9.79
C PRO A 109 2.62 2.51 10.62
N ASN A 110 2.12 3.01 11.75
CA ASN A 110 1.19 2.26 12.58
C ASN A 110 -0.14 2.01 11.87
N GLY A 111 -0.66 0.79 11.98
CA GLY A 111 -1.95 0.42 11.40
C GLY A 111 -1.89 0.00 9.94
N VAL A 112 -0.71 -0.32 9.40
CA VAL A 112 -0.62 -1.00 8.10
C VAL A 112 -1.29 -2.38 8.15
N PHE A 113 -1.82 -2.82 7.03
CA PHE A 113 -2.48 -4.11 6.93
C PHE A 113 -2.25 -4.74 5.56
N LEU A 114 -2.26 -6.07 5.54
CA LEU A 114 -2.26 -6.84 4.31
C LEU A 114 -3.71 -7.01 3.85
N LYS A 115 -3.99 -6.81 2.56
CA LYS A 115 -5.35 -6.84 2.00
C LYS A 115 -5.42 -7.74 0.77
N PHE A 116 -6.52 -8.47 0.64
CA PHE A 116 -6.85 -9.21 -0.57
C PHE A 116 -7.17 -8.24 -1.70
N THR A 117 -6.58 -8.45 -2.88
CA THR A 117 -6.71 -7.55 -4.02
C THR A 117 -7.36 -8.20 -5.25
N GLY A 118 -7.42 -9.53 -5.32
CA GLY A 118 -8.04 -10.23 -6.45
C GLY A 118 -7.75 -11.72 -6.51
N GLY A 119 -8.39 -12.41 -7.46
CA GLY A 119 -8.30 -13.87 -7.62
C GLY A 119 -9.38 -14.61 -6.83
N ASP A 120 -9.07 -15.85 -6.44
CA ASP A 120 -9.92 -16.70 -5.63
C ASP A 120 -9.83 -16.30 -4.14
N GLN A 121 -10.95 -15.86 -3.58
CA GLN A 121 -11.05 -15.58 -2.14
C GLN A 121 -11.14 -16.90 -1.38
N LEU A 122 -10.01 -17.34 -0.81
CA LEU A 122 -9.89 -18.61 -0.09
C LEU A 122 -10.22 -18.51 1.40
N GLY A 123 -10.82 -17.43 1.90
CA GLY A 123 -11.13 -17.29 3.32
C GLY A 123 -12.13 -16.17 3.60
N PRO A 124 -12.69 -16.10 4.81
CA PRO A 124 -13.70 -15.09 5.14
C PRO A 124 -13.11 -13.68 5.35
N VAL A 125 -11.81 -13.58 5.59
CA VAL A 125 -11.13 -12.30 5.83
C VAL A 125 -10.54 -11.74 4.54
N SER A 126 -10.71 -10.45 4.31
CA SER A 126 -10.12 -9.71 3.18
C SER A 126 -8.98 -8.79 3.60
N SER A 127 -8.69 -8.71 4.90
CA SER A 127 -7.56 -7.95 5.44
C SER A 127 -7.06 -8.49 6.78
N VAL A 128 -5.79 -8.28 7.08
CA VAL A 128 -5.15 -8.60 8.37
C VAL A 128 -4.16 -7.50 8.74
N THR A 129 -4.24 -7.01 9.98
CA THR A 129 -3.32 -6.00 10.51
C THR A 129 -1.91 -6.57 10.62
N VAL A 130 -0.92 -5.76 10.26
CA VAL A 130 0.50 -6.14 10.35
C VAL A 130 1.20 -5.16 11.28
N GLN A 131 2.05 -5.68 12.15
CA GLN A 131 2.84 -4.83 13.03
C GLN A 131 3.84 -3.98 12.21
N PRO A 132 4.12 -2.75 12.63
CA PRO A 132 5.04 -1.89 11.91
C PRO A 132 6.47 -2.36 12.11
N LEU A 133 7.20 -2.52 11.01
CA LEU A 133 8.56 -3.05 10.99
C LEU A 133 9.59 -1.95 10.79
N ASP A 134 10.72 -2.05 11.50
CA ASP A 134 11.88 -1.21 11.25
C ASP A 134 12.61 -1.63 9.94
N PRO A 135 13.42 -0.75 9.33
CA PRO A 135 14.17 -1.08 8.12
C PRO A 135 14.98 -2.37 8.26
N GLY A 136 14.79 -3.30 7.31
CA GLY A 136 15.46 -4.60 7.29
C GLY A 136 14.81 -5.68 8.16
N GLU A 137 13.83 -5.34 9.00
CA GLU A 137 13.12 -6.30 9.86
C GLU A 137 12.13 -7.17 9.06
N CYS A 138 11.92 -8.41 9.53
CA CYS A 138 11.04 -9.39 8.92
C CYS A 138 9.89 -9.79 9.86
N VAL A 139 8.75 -10.16 9.28
CA VAL A 139 7.58 -10.68 10.01
C VAL A 139 6.92 -11.83 9.27
N ASP A 140 6.34 -12.76 10.03
CA ASP A 140 5.46 -13.79 9.51
C ASP A 140 3.99 -13.31 9.64
N VAL A 141 3.31 -13.16 8.50
CA VAL A 141 1.89 -12.79 8.46
C VAL A 141 1.06 -14.02 8.11
N SER A 142 0.12 -14.36 8.99
CA SER A 142 -0.73 -15.55 8.86
C SER A 142 -2.18 -15.18 8.54
N VAL A 143 -2.82 -15.94 7.65
CA VAL A 143 -4.24 -15.81 7.30
C VAL A 143 -4.90 -17.19 7.29
N ASN A 144 -6.01 -17.31 8.00
CA ASN A 144 -6.84 -18.52 7.99
C ASN A 144 -7.65 -18.61 6.69
N MET A 145 -7.55 -19.75 6.01
CA MET A 145 -8.15 -20.02 4.71
C MET A 145 -8.84 -21.39 4.69
N PHE A 146 -9.64 -21.62 3.67
CA PHE A 146 -10.42 -22.83 3.40
C PHE A 146 -10.18 -23.27 1.96
N ALA A 147 -9.82 -24.54 1.80
CA ALA A 147 -9.74 -25.17 0.49
C ALA A 147 -11.16 -25.35 -0.08
N PRO A 148 -11.41 -24.93 -1.34
CA PRO A 148 -12.69 -25.16 -2.02
C PRO A 148 -13.11 -26.63 -2.05
N ASP A 149 -14.39 -26.87 -2.30
CA ASP A 149 -14.97 -28.22 -2.39
C ASP A 149 -14.58 -28.99 -3.66
N ARG A 150 -14.14 -28.27 -4.69
CA ARG A 150 -13.72 -28.81 -5.98
C ARG A 150 -12.20 -28.88 -6.08
N THR A 151 -11.72 -29.97 -6.67
CA THR A 151 -10.30 -30.14 -7.01
C THR A 151 -9.87 -29.16 -8.10
N GLY A 152 -8.63 -28.70 -8.05
CA GLY A 152 -8.09 -27.77 -9.04
C GLY A 152 -7.02 -26.84 -8.47
N MET A 153 -6.55 -25.91 -9.30
CA MET A 153 -5.64 -24.86 -8.90
C MET A 153 -6.41 -23.57 -8.62
N PHE A 154 -6.12 -22.95 -7.48
CA PHE A 154 -6.71 -21.69 -7.06
C PHE A 154 -5.61 -20.70 -6.73
N GLN A 155 -5.85 -19.42 -7.00
CA GLN A 155 -4.88 -18.38 -6.73
C GLN A 155 -5.52 -17.11 -6.17
N GLY A 156 -4.99 -16.61 -5.05
CA GLY A 156 -5.42 -15.36 -4.43
C GLY A 156 -4.27 -14.37 -4.33
N GLN A 157 -4.53 -13.11 -4.64
CA GLN A 157 -3.56 -12.02 -4.57
C GLN A 157 -3.77 -11.18 -3.31
N TRP A 158 -2.67 -10.82 -2.67
CA TRP A 158 -2.65 -9.96 -1.49
C TRP A 158 -1.57 -8.89 -1.64
N ARG A 159 -1.81 -7.73 -1.02
CA ARG A 159 -0.86 -6.62 -1.03
C ARG A 159 -0.96 -5.79 0.24
N MET A 160 0.18 -5.24 0.67
CA MET A 160 0.21 -4.32 1.80
C MET A 160 -0.49 -3.01 1.47
N CYS A 161 -1.17 -2.45 2.45
CA CYS A 161 -1.97 -1.23 2.34
C CYS A 161 -1.65 -0.26 3.47
N THR A 162 -1.67 1.04 3.15
CA THR A 162 -1.46 2.11 4.12
C THR A 162 -2.59 2.14 5.15
N PRO A 163 -2.39 2.75 6.33
CA PRO A 163 -3.39 2.74 7.41
C PRO A 163 -4.75 3.35 7.01
N THR A 164 -4.74 4.33 6.09
CA THR A 164 -5.95 4.96 5.57
C THR A 164 -6.67 4.12 4.52
N GLY A 165 -6.04 3.06 4.01
CA GLY A 165 -6.54 2.28 2.89
C GLY A 165 -6.41 2.95 1.52
N SER A 166 -5.80 4.14 1.46
CA SER A 166 -5.73 4.98 0.25
C SER A 166 -4.73 4.48 -0.78
N SER A 167 -3.71 3.73 -0.36
CA SER A 167 -2.64 3.29 -1.25
C SER A 167 -2.13 1.90 -0.89
N TYR A 168 -1.67 1.18 -1.91
CA TYR A 168 -0.99 -0.09 -1.75
C TYR A 168 0.52 0.10 -1.88
N PHE A 169 1.30 -0.73 -1.20
CA PHE A 169 2.75 -0.67 -1.25
C PHE A 169 3.39 -2.05 -1.25
N GLY A 170 4.65 -2.10 -1.68
CA GLY A 170 5.44 -3.34 -1.79
C GLY A 170 4.94 -4.32 -2.85
N ASP A 171 5.51 -5.52 -2.79
CA ASP A 171 5.25 -6.63 -3.71
C ASP A 171 3.79 -7.12 -3.62
N VAL A 172 3.28 -7.63 -4.74
CA VAL A 172 2.05 -8.46 -4.74
C VAL A 172 2.44 -9.87 -4.34
N ILE A 173 1.86 -10.37 -3.26
CA ILE A 173 2.07 -11.74 -2.78
C ILE A 173 0.88 -12.62 -3.11
N TRP A 174 1.13 -13.92 -3.18
CA TRP A 174 0.17 -14.88 -3.71
C TRP A 174 -0.06 -16.02 -2.73
N VAL A 175 -1.29 -16.53 -2.71
CA VAL A 175 -1.57 -17.90 -2.30
C VAL A 175 -1.87 -18.68 -3.57
N ILE A 176 -1.09 -19.73 -3.84
CA ILE A 176 -1.36 -20.69 -4.91
C ILE A 176 -1.67 -22.01 -4.22
N LEU A 177 -2.89 -22.50 -4.41
CA LEU A 177 -3.41 -23.67 -3.73
C LEU A 177 -3.75 -24.75 -4.74
N SER A 178 -3.13 -25.92 -4.60
CA SER A 178 -3.56 -27.13 -5.28
C SER A 178 -4.55 -27.90 -4.39
N VAL A 179 -5.78 -28.04 -4.84
CA VAL A 179 -6.79 -28.84 -4.14
C VAL A 179 -6.89 -30.22 -4.78
N ASP A 180 -6.55 -31.25 -4.01
CA ASP A 180 -6.56 -32.66 -4.46
C ASP A 180 -7.02 -33.59 -3.33
N VAL A 181 -7.79 -34.61 -3.67
CA VAL A 181 -8.38 -35.55 -2.69
C VAL A 181 -7.31 -36.32 -1.90
N GLY A 182 -6.11 -36.51 -2.48
CA GLY A 182 -4.95 -37.10 -1.82
C GLY A 182 -3.96 -36.08 -1.24
N GLY A 183 -4.42 -34.86 -0.95
CA GLY A 183 -3.58 -33.75 -0.52
C GLY A 183 -2.66 -34.09 0.67
N LEU A 184 -1.39 -33.66 0.59
CA LEU A 184 -0.35 -34.02 1.55
C LEU A 184 -0.72 -33.64 3.00
N LEU A 185 -1.43 -32.53 3.18
CA LEU A 185 -1.91 -32.11 4.51
C LEU A 185 -2.99 -33.03 5.08
N GLY A 186 -3.83 -33.60 4.23
CA GLY A 186 -4.82 -34.59 4.67
C GLY A 186 -4.13 -35.85 5.18
N VAL A 187 -3.08 -36.28 4.49
CA VAL A 187 -2.31 -37.47 4.87
C VAL A 187 -1.56 -37.26 6.18
N THR A 188 -0.91 -36.11 6.39
CA THR A 188 -0.21 -35.83 7.66
C THR A 188 -1.17 -35.73 8.84
N GLN A 189 -2.36 -35.15 8.64
CA GLN A 189 -3.40 -35.12 9.67
C GLN A 189 -3.95 -36.53 9.97
N GLN A 190 -4.19 -37.36 8.95
CA GLN A 190 -4.61 -38.75 9.16
C GLN A 190 -3.55 -39.60 9.87
N LEU A 191 -2.26 -39.43 9.52
CA LEU A 191 -1.16 -40.15 10.17
C LEU A 191 -0.95 -39.75 11.63
N SER A 192 -1.15 -38.47 11.97
CA SER A 192 -1.08 -38.03 13.37
C SER A 192 -2.21 -38.64 14.22
N HIS A 193 -3.43 -38.70 13.69
CA HIS A 193 -4.55 -39.39 14.35
C HIS A 193 -4.30 -40.90 14.50
N LEU A 194 -3.73 -41.56 13.49
CA LEU A 194 -3.40 -42.99 13.58
C LEU A 194 -2.32 -43.27 14.64
N GLY A 195 -1.36 -42.37 14.82
CA GLY A 195 -0.29 -42.52 15.81
C GLY A 195 -0.77 -42.50 17.26
N GLU A 196 -1.90 -41.84 17.54
CA GLU A 196 -2.49 -41.78 18.89
C GLU A 196 -3.26 -43.08 19.23
N GLU A 197 -3.87 -43.75 18.25
CA GLU A 197 -4.64 -44.99 18.46
C GLU A 197 -3.77 -46.24 18.68
N PHE A 198 -2.55 -46.27 18.14
CA PHE A 198 -1.61 -47.38 18.33
C PHE A 198 -0.64 -47.19 19.50
N GLY A 199 -0.72 -46.05 20.20
CA GLY A 199 0.08 -45.71 21.38
C GLY A 199 -0.62 -45.93 22.73
N SER A 200 -1.82 -46.52 22.74
CA SER A 200 -2.62 -46.80 23.94
C SER A 200 -2.58 -48.28 24.34
#